data_AF-A0A8S3J8G6-F1
#
_entry.id   AF-A0A8S3J8G6-F1
#
_cell.length_a   1.000
_cell.length_b   1.000
_cell.length_c   1.000
_cell.angle_alpha   90.00
_cell.angle_beta   90.00
_cell.angle_gamma   90.00
#
_symmetry.space_group_name_H-M   'P 1'
#
loop_
_entity.id
_entity.type
_entity.pdbx_description
1 polymer ?
#
loop_
_entity_poly.entity_id
_entity_poly.type
_entity_poly.pdbx_seq_one_letter_code
_entity_poly.pdbx_strand_id
1 'polypeptide(L)'
;MFLSLSLSKGIHHVINSFQETLLSIDNLIPDGAFDNFTRPYINEKYEDKTCGDGPDLRNMFTADYHFQDLIKDCSDSLEAGFNAAKIYADTFDEFHRFYVTNENTDIDALKVEQHDVEFFATSLATYTRQEKIAQLIDAKKPLGLLMIDSTHTKTKLEPSPR
;
A
#
# COMPACT_ATOMS: atom_id res chain seq x y z
N MET A 1 -12.38 -7.26 3.58
CA MET A 1 -13.36 -6.42 2.87
C MET A 1 -13.11 -4.93 3.09
N PHE A 2 -12.99 -4.44 4.33
CA PHE A 2 -12.78 -3.00 4.62
C PHE A 2 -11.47 -2.38 4.07
N LEU A 3 -10.33 -3.08 4.17
CA LEU A 3 -9.05 -2.61 3.64
C LEU A 3 -9.04 -2.43 2.11
N SER A 4 -9.58 -3.41 1.38
CA SER A 4 -9.72 -3.37 -0.08
C SER A 4 -10.63 -2.21 -0.54
N LEU A 5 -11.74 -1.97 0.19
CA LEU A 5 -12.66 -0.88 -0.14
C LEU A 5 -12.05 0.51 0.12
N SER A 6 -11.23 0.64 1.17
CA SER A 6 -10.53 1.90 1.49
C SER A 6 -9.41 2.20 0.49
N LEU A 7 -8.71 1.17 0.02
CA LEU A 7 -7.62 1.29 -0.95
C LEU A 7 -8.14 1.74 -2.32
N SER A 8 -9.19 1.08 -2.83
CA SER A 8 -9.84 1.45 -4.09
C SER A 8 -10.29 2.92 -4.08
N LYS A 9 -10.87 3.39 -2.97
CA LYS A 9 -11.25 4.80 -2.79
C LYS A 9 -10.05 5.76 -2.84
N GLY A 10 -8.94 5.40 -2.19
CA GLY A 10 -7.72 6.22 -2.19
C GLY A 10 -7.11 6.35 -3.58
N ILE A 11 -7.03 5.24 -4.33
CA ILE A 11 -6.51 5.22 -5.71
C ILE A 11 -7.39 6.08 -6.61
N HIS A 12 -8.70 5.90 -6.54
CA HIS A 12 -9.66 6.67 -7.32
C HIS A 12 -9.55 8.18 -7.00
N HIS A 13 -9.35 8.54 -5.73
CA HIS A 13 -9.13 9.93 -5.33
C HIS A 13 -7.85 10.51 -5.95
N VAL A 14 -6.73 9.79 -5.92
CA VAL A 14 -5.46 10.26 -6.50
C VAL A 14 -5.57 10.45 -8.01
N ILE A 15 -6.18 9.48 -8.71
CA ILE A 15 -6.40 9.56 -10.17
C ILE A 15 -7.29 10.76 -10.49
N ASN A 16 -8.41 10.92 -9.79
CA ASN A 16 -9.31 12.04 -10.02
C ASN A 16 -8.60 13.37 -9.73
N SER A 17 -7.83 13.47 -8.64
CA SER A 17 -7.08 14.70 -8.32
C SER A 17 -6.09 15.07 -9.42
N PHE A 18 -5.41 14.07 -10.00
CA PHE A 18 -4.51 14.26 -11.13
C PHE A 18 -5.26 14.75 -12.38
N GLN A 19 -6.38 14.09 -12.73
CA GLN A 19 -7.21 14.48 -13.86
C GLN A 19 -7.77 15.90 -13.68
N GLU A 20 -8.33 16.23 -12.52
CA GLU A 20 -8.84 17.57 -12.20
C GLU A 20 -7.75 18.63 -12.30
N THR A 21 -6.52 18.32 -11.85
CA THR A 21 -5.38 19.24 -11.97
C THR A 21 -5.06 19.53 -13.44
N LEU A 22 -5.03 18.50 -14.29
CA LEU A 22 -4.78 18.70 -15.72
C LEU A 22 -5.94 19.41 -16.42
N LEU A 23 -7.18 19.11 -16.03
CA LEU A 23 -8.36 19.78 -16.56
C LEU A 23 -8.49 21.24 -16.11
N SER A 24 -7.81 21.64 -15.04
CA SER A 24 -7.73 23.03 -14.58
C SER A 24 -6.83 23.91 -15.45
N ILE A 25 -6.04 23.29 -16.34
CA ILE A 25 -5.19 24.01 -17.28
C ILE A 25 -6.08 24.53 -18.41
N ASP A 26 -6.12 25.86 -18.56
CA ASP A 26 -6.83 26.49 -19.66
C ASP A 26 -6.24 26.07 -21.01
N ASN A 27 -7.11 25.95 -22.01
CA ASN A 27 -6.67 25.73 -23.38
C ASN A 27 -5.80 26.90 -23.84
N LEU A 28 -4.77 26.62 -24.62
CA LEU A 28 -3.82 27.63 -25.11
C LEU A 28 -4.39 28.51 -26.23
N ILE A 29 -5.46 28.09 -26.90
CA ILE A 29 -6.09 28.84 -28.00
C ILE A 29 -6.60 30.23 -27.59
N PRO A 30 -7.29 30.41 -26.45
CA PRO A 30 -7.68 31.74 -25.98
C PRO A 30 -6.52 32.62 -25.49
N ASP A 31 -5.33 32.07 -25.23
CA ASP A 31 -4.18 32.84 -24.77
C ASP A 31 -3.57 33.68 -25.91
N GLY A 32 -3.53 34.99 -25.73
CA GLY A 32 -3.01 35.95 -26.72
C GLY A 32 -1.52 35.78 -27.02
N ALA A 33 -0.74 35.13 -26.16
CA ALA A 33 0.65 34.77 -26.46
C ALA A 33 0.74 33.82 -27.68
N PHE A 34 -0.32 33.06 -27.95
CA PHE A 34 -0.41 32.12 -29.07
C PHE A 34 -1.09 32.71 -30.31
N ASP A 35 -1.46 33.99 -30.32
CA ASP A 35 -2.03 34.65 -31.49
C ASP A 35 -1.07 34.62 -32.69
N ASN A 36 0.24 34.67 -32.46
CA ASN A 36 1.24 34.54 -33.52
C ASN A 36 1.18 33.20 -34.28
N PHE A 37 0.62 32.16 -33.66
CA PHE A 37 0.48 30.83 -34.24
C PHE A 37 -0.95 30.51 -34.69
N THR A 38 -1.94 31.23 -34.18
CA THR A 38 -3.37 30.97 -34.42
C THR A 38 -4.04 32.04 -35.29
N ARG A 39 -3.40 33.21 -35.47
CA ARG A 39 -3.87 34.34 -36.28
C ARG A 39 -2.80 34.77 -37.27
N PRO A 40 -2.79 34.22 -38.50
CA PRO A 40 -1.81 34.59 -39.49
C PRO A 40 -1.95 36.06 -39.90
N TYR A 41 -0.82 36.72 -40.17
CA TYR A 41 -0.77 38.08 -40.69
C TYR A 41 -0.57 38.06 -42.20
N ILE A 42 -1.59 38.46 -42.96
CA ILE A 42 -1.62 38.40 -44.43
C ILE A 42 -2.17 39.74 -44.96
N ASN A 43 -1.56 40.29 -46.01
CA ASN A 43 -2.00 41.55 -46.64
C ASN A 43 -2.24 42.70 -45.63
N GLU A 44 -1.28 42.90 -44.74
CA GLU A 44 -1.30 43.93 -43.68
C GLU A 44 -2.40 43.78 -42.62
N LYS A 45 -3.05 42.61 -42.53
CA LYS A 45 -4.15 42.34 -41.60
C LYS A 45 -3.97 41.01 -40.86
N TYR A 46 -4.49 40.96 -39.64
CA TYR A 46 -4.63 39.71 -38.89
C TYR A 46 -5.93 39.02 -39.26
N GLU A 47 -5.83 37.77 -39.68
CA GLU A 47 -7.00 36.93 -39.94
C GLU A 47 -7.63 36.42 -38.63
N ASP A 48 -8.86 35.95 -38.74
CA ASP A 48 -9.58 35.33 -37.63
C ASP A 48 -9.02 33.93 -37.30
N LYS A 49 -9.21 33.49 -36.05
CA LYS A 49 -8.79 32.17 -35.59
C LYS A 49 -9.60 31.09 -36.31
N THR A 50 -8.95 30.25 -37.10
CA THR A 50 -9.57 29.13 -37.84
C THR A 50 -9.28 27.75 -37.23
N CYS A 51 -8.51 27.70 -36.15
CA CYS A 51 -8.06 26.48 -35.48
C CYS A 51 -9.12 25.76 -34.62
N GLY A 52 -10.35 26.29 -34.54
CA GLY A 52 -11.43 25.74 -33.72
C GLY A 52 -11.19 25.90 -32.21
N ASP A 53 -11.91 25.11 -31.40
CA ASP A 53 -11.86 25.16 -29.93
C ASP A 53 -10.65 24.43 -29.32
N GLY A 54 -9.89 23.70 -30.16
CA GLY A 54 -8.70 22.98 -29.74
C GLY A 54 -8.98 21.62 -29.08
N PRO A 55 -7.93 20.98 -28.54
CA PRO A 55 -8.05 19.66 -27.94
C PRO A 55 -8.85 19.70 -26.63
N ASP A 56 -9.83 18.80 -26.50
CA ASP A 56 -10.55 18.56 -25.25
C ASP A 56 -9.88 17.43 -24.46
N LEU A 57 -9.18 17.81 -23.39
CA LEU A 57 -8.48 16.88 -22.50
C LEU A 57 -9.40 15.82 -21.89
N ARG A 58 -10.70 16.10 -21.67
CA ARG A 58 -11.64 15.09 -21.15
C ARG A 58 -11.85 13.95 -22.13
N ASN A 59 -12.03 14.30 -23.42
CA ASN A 59 -12.15 13.32 -24.48
C ASN A 59 -10.84 12.56 -24.68
N MET A 60 -9.69 13.25 -24.57
CA MET A 60 -8.38 12.60 -24.65
C MET A 60 -8.18 11.57 -23.54
N PHE A 61 -8.47 11.90 -22.28
CA PHE A 61 -8.35 10.92 -21.18
C PHE A 61 -9.24 9.70 -21.36
N THR A 62 -10.44 9.89 -21.92
CA THR A 62 -11.40 8.78 -22.12
C THR A 62 -11.01 7.90 -23.31
N ALA A 63 -10.46 8.48 -24.37
CA ALA A 63 -10.09 7.77 -25.60
C ALA A 63 -8.67 7.17 -25.55
N ASP A 64 -7.81 7.65 -24.66
CA ASP A 64 -6.43 7.19 -24.53
C ASP A 64 -6.38 5.85 -23.77
N TYR A 65 -6.28 4.76 -24.54
CA TYR A 65 -6.15 3.40 -24.00
C TYR A 65 -4.87 3.21 -23.19
N HIS A 66 -3.76 3.86 -23.55
CA HIS A 66 -2.52 3.75 -22.79
C HIS A 66 -2.66 4.39 -21.42
N PHE A 67 -3.35 5.52 -21.33
CA PHE A 67 -3.63 6.18 -20.06
C PHE A 67 -4.54 5.32 -19.16
N GLN A 68 -5.58 4.70 -19.74
CA GLN A 68 -6.46 3.79 -19.02
C GLN A 68 -5.74 2.52 -18.56
N ASP A 69 -4.87 1.94 -19.39
CA ASP A 69 -4.05 0.79 -19.03
C ASP A 69 -3.09 1.13 -17.89
N LEU A 70 -2.46 2.31 -17.92
CA LEU A 70 -1.57 2.75 -16.85
C LEU A 70 -2.32 2.94 -15.52
N ILE A 71 -3.53 3.51 -15.56
CA ILE A 71 -4.40 3.60 -14.37
C ILE A 71 -4.68 2.22 -13.80
N LYS A 72 -5.02 1.26 -14.66
CA LYS A 72 -5.31 -0.11 -14.26
C LYS A 72 -4.08 -0.79 -13.67
N ASP A 73 -2.93 -0.71 -14.33
CA ASP A 73 -1.68 -1.32 -13.88
C ASP A 73 -1.25 -0.79 -12.52
N CYS A 74 -1.41 0.52 -12.28
CA CYS A 74 -1.19 1.13 -10.97
C CYS A 74 -2.12 0.53 -9.89
N SER A 75 -3.41 0.37 -10.21
CA SER A 75 -4.39 -0.22 -9.30
C SER A 75 -4.08 -1.68 -8.97
N ASP A 76 -3.82 -2.48 -10.01
CA ASP A 76 -3.53 -3.92 -9.89
C ASP A 76 -2.24 -4.15 -9.10
N SER A 77 -1.21 -3.33 -9.33
CA SER A 77 0.06 -3.40 -8.60
C SER A 77 -0.11 -3.12 -7.11
N LEU A 78 -0.88 -2.09 -6.75
CA LEU A 78 -1.18 -1.76 -5.36
C LEU A 78 -1.98 -2.87 -4.67
N GLU A 79 -3.02 -3.39 -5.34
CA GLU A 79 -3.79 -4.50 -4.82
C GLU A 79 -2.92 -5.73 -4.57
N ALA A 80 -2.02 -6.06 -5.51
CA ALA A 80 -1.06 -7.14 -5.34
C ALA A 80 -0.15 -6.92 -4.12
N GLY A 81 0.36 -5.70 -3.93
CA GLY A 81 1.18 -5.33 -2.77
C GLY A 81 0.45 -5.54 -1.44
N PHE A 82 -0.80 -5.09 -1.33
CA PHE A 82 -1.61 -5.28 -0.12
C PHE A 82 -2.00 -6.75 0.12
N ASN A 83 -2.29 -7.50 -0.94
CA ASN A 83 -2.55 -8.93 -0.83
C ASN A 83 -1.31 -9.68 -0.34
N ALA A 84 -0.12 -9.35 -0.84
CA ALA A 84 1.15 -9.90 -0.35
C ALA A 84 1.37 -9.56 1.14
N ALA A 85 1.11 -8.31 1.54
CA ALA A 85 1.18 -7.88 2.93
C ALA A 85 0.21 -8.66 3.83
N LYS A 86 -1.02 -8.91 3.36
CA LYS A 86 -2.01 -9.70 4.08
C LYS A 86 -1.55 -11.15 4.26
N ILE A 87 -1.10 -11.79 3.19
CA ILE A 87 -0.58 -13.17 3.23
C ILE A 87 0.59 -13.27 4.21
N TYR A 88 1.49 -12.28 4.20
CA TYR A 88 2.59 -12.24 5.16
C TYR A 88 2.10 -12.02 6.59
N ALA A 89 1.13 -11.14 6.81
CA ALA A 89 0.54 -10.92 8.13
C ALA A 89 -0.12 -12.20 8.69
N ASP A 90 -0.75 -13.01 7.83
CA ASP A 90 -1.34 -14.30 8.23
C ASP A 90 -0.27 -15.28 8.77
N THR A 91 1.00 -15.15 8.36
CA THR A 91 2.10 -15.94 8.96
C THR A 91 2.35 -15.60 10.43
N PHE A 92 1.85 -14.47 10.92
CA PHE A 92 1.98 -14.09 12.33
C PHE A 92 0.94 -14.70 13.26
N ASP A 93 -0.03 -15.46 12.74
CA ASP A 93 -1.05 -16.10 13.58
C ASP A 93 -0.43 -17.09 14.59
N GLU A 94 0.60 -17.85 14.18
CA GLU A 94 1.31 -18.75 15.11
C GLU A 94 1.98 -17.95 16.24
N PHE A 95 2.60 -16.81 15.93
CA PHE A 95 3.21 -15.93 16.92
C PHE A 95 2.18 -15.36 17.89
N HIS A 96 1.04 -14.91 17.36
CA HIS A 96 -0.04 -14.39 18.18
C HIS A 96 -0.59 -15.45 19.14
N ARG A 97 -0.84 -16.67 18.65
CA ARG A 97 -1.38 -17.77 19.46
C ARG A 97 -0.47 -18.11 20.64
N PHE A 98 0.83 -18.33 20.41
CA PHE A 98 1.70 -18.66 21.54
C PHE A 98 1.91 -17.47 22.48
N TYR A 99 1.93 -16.23 21.96
CA TYR A 99 2.03 -15.04 22.81
C TYR A 99 0.85 -14.97 23.79
N VAL A 100 -0.38 -15.19 23.28
CA VAL A 100 -1.59 -15.23 24.12
C VAL A 100 -1.55 -16.40 25.10
N THR A 101 -1.09 -17.59 24.68
CA THR A 101 -0.95 -18.73 25.60
C THR A 101 0.05 -18.42 26.72
N ASN A 102 1.19 -17.81 26.39
CA ASN A 102 2.24 -17.50 27.35
C ASN A 102 1.80 -16.43 28.36
N GLU A 103 1.13 -15.37 27.91
CA GLU A 103 0.57 -14.33 28.79
C GLU A 103 -0.52 -14.86 29.74
N ASN A 104 -1.31 -15.84 29.29
CA ASN A 104 -2.35 -16.47 30.12
C ASN A 104 -1.83 -17.62 31.00
N THR A 105 -0.54 -17.96 30.91
CA THR A 105 0.02 -19.06 31.71
C THR A 105 0.22 -18.59 33.15
N ASP A 106 -0.52 -19.19 34.09
CA ASP A 106 -0.42 -18.89 35.50
C ASP A 106 0.81 -19.59 36.12
N ILE A 107 1.85 -18.79 36.36
CA ILE A 107 3.13 -19.24 36.93
C ILE A 107 2.95 -19.69 38.38
N ASP A 108 2.00 -19.13 39.13
CA ASP A 108 1.82 -19.44 40.54
C ASP A 108 1.02 -20.73 40.72
N ALA A 109 0.03 -20.99 39.84
CA ALA A 109 -0.61 -22.30 39.75
C ALA A 109 0.40 -23.42 39.38
N LEU A 110 1.28 -23.15 38.40
CA LEU A 110 2.33 -24.08 37.96
C LEU A 110 3.33 -24.50 39.07
N LYS A 111 3.53 -23.66 40.09
CA LYS A 111 4.40 -23.97 41.24
C LYS A 111 3.71 -24.80 42.31
N VAL A 112 2.39 -24.69 42.41
CA VAL A 112 1.57 -25.39 43.42
C VAL A 112 1.19 -26.78 42.92
N GLU A 113 0.95 -26.92 41.62
CA GLU A 113 0.67 -28.21 40.99
C GLU A 113 1.91 -29.11 40.94
N GLN A 114 1.76 -30.37 41.36
CA GLN A 114 2.82 -31.37 41.23
C GLN A 114 2.81 -31.93 39.80
N HIS A 115 3.53 -31.26 38.91
CA HIS A 115 3.79 -31.78 37.57
C HIS A 115 4.95 -32.78 37.58
N ASP A 116 4.90 -33.73 36.65
CA ASP A 116 5.98 -34.68 36.44
C ASP A 116 7.16 -34.06 35.66
N VAL A 117 8.29 -34.76 35.64
CA VAL A 117 9.49 -34.31 34.92
C VAL A 117 9.24 -34.26 33.40
N GLU A 118 8.34 -35.11 32.89
CA GLU A 118 7.99 -35.17 31.47
C GLU A 118 7.25 -33.91 31.00
N PHE A 119 6.35 -33.37 31.83
CA PHE A 119 5.67 -32.10 31.61
C PHE A 119 6.68 -30.94 31.48
N PHE A 120 7.65 -30.85 32.40
CA PHE A 120 8.66 -29.80 32.34
C PHE A 120 9.57 -29.95 31.12
N ALA A 121 9.96 -31.18 30.75
CA ALA A 121 10.73 -31.44 29.55
C ALA A 121 9.99 -30.99 28.28
N THR A 122 8.70 -31.30 28.18
CA THR A 122 7.84 -30.94 27.05
C THR A 122 7.60 -29.42 26.97
N SER A 123 7.34 -28.79 28.11
CA SER A 123 7.14 -27.35 28.22
C SER A 123 8.41 -26.60 27.80
N LEU A 124 9.57 -27.01 28.32
CA LEU A 124 10.85 -26.39 27.97
C LEU A 124 11.14 -26.50 26.46
N ALA A 125 10.93 -27.70 25.89
CA ALA A 125 11.09 -27.91 24.45
C ALA A 125 10.16 -27.01 23.62
N THR A 126 8.93 -26.80 24.10
CA THR A 126 7.94 -25.92 23.46
C THR A 126 8.39 -24.46 23.47
N TYR A 127 8.83 -23.94 24.61
CA TYR A 127 9.33 -22.56 24.73
C TYR A 127 10.62 -22.33 23.93
N THR A 128 11.56 -23.30 23.95
CA THR A 128 12.76 -23.22 23.11
C THR A 128 12.43 -23.20 21.62
N ARG A 129 11.40 -23.94 21.19
CA ARG A 129 10.90 -23.86 19.80
C ARG A 129 10.36 -22.47 19.49
N GLN A 130 9.52 -21.92 20.37
CA GLN A 130 8.92 -20.59 20.22
C GLN A 130 9.98 -19.49 20.10
N GLU A 131 11.00 -19.53 20.94
CA GLU A 131 12.12 -18.60 20.90
C GLU A 131 12.85 -18.66 19.54
N LYS A 132 13.16 -19.88 19.07
CA LYS A 132 13.83 -20.08 17.77
C LYS A 132 13.02 -19.53 16.60
N ILE A 133 11.71 -19.75 16.58
CA ILE A 133 10.87 -19.23 15.48
C ILE A 133 10.69 -17.71 15.56
N ALA A 134 10.64 -17.12 16.76
CA ALA A 134 10.54 -15.67 16.94
C ALA A 134 11.81 -14.95 16.46
N GLN A 135 12.99 -15.54 16.67
CA GLN A 135 14.27 -15.00 16.17
C GLN A 135 14.34 -14.91 14.65
N LEU A 136 13.63 -15.78 13.92
CA LEU A 136 13.56 -15.79 12.47
C LEU A 136 12.71 -14.65 11.88
N ILE A 137 12.00 -13.88 12.72
CA ILE A 137 11.24 -12.72 12.24
C ILE A 137 12.21 -11.64 11.78
N ASP A 138 12.10 -11.26 10.52
CA ASP A 138 12.79 -10.09 9.96
C ASP A 138 12.16 -8.81 10.52
N ALA A 139 12.97 -7.90 11.08
CA ALA A 139 12.45 -6.63 11.62
C ALA A 139 11.85 -5.74 10.51
N LYS A 140 12.42 -5.81 9.30
CA LYS A 140 11.93 -5.10 8.12
C LYS A 140 11.91 -6.05 6.94
N LYS A 141 10.74 -6.28 6.37
CA LYS A 141 10.58 -7.17 5.22
C LYS A 141 10.02 -6.42 4.01
N PRO A 142 10.78 -6.33 2.90
CA PRO A 142 10.26 -5.79 1.65
C PRO A 142 9.32 -6.80 0.99
N LEU A 143 8.14 -6.33 0.59
CA LEU A 143 7.12 -7.09 -0.14
C LEU A 143 6.80 -6.42 -1.49
N GLY A 144 7.84 -5.94 -2.17
CA GLY A 144 7.72 -5.16 -3.40
C GLY A 144 7.37 -3.70 -3.11
N LEU A 145 6.12 -3.30 -3.38
CA LEU A 145 5.65 -1.92 -3.18
C LEU A 145 5.55 -1.51 -1.71
N LEU A 146 5.41 -2.48 -0.81
CA LEU A 146 5.25 -2.24 0.61
C LEU A 146 6.44 -2.80 1.38
N MET A 147 6.75 -2.18 2.50
CA MET A 147 7.69 -2.68 3.48
C MET A 147 6.95 -2.88 4.80
N ILE A 148 7.03 -4.08 5.35
CA ILE A 148 6.45 -4.38 6.67
C ILE A 148 7.52 -4.13 7.72
N ASP A 149 7.19 -3.29 8.69
CA ASP A 149 8.00 -3.06 9.88
C ASP A 149 7.45 -3.92 11.03
N SER A 150 8.16 -4.98 11.35
CA SER A 150 7.87 -5.90 12.45
C SER A 150 8.79 -5.69 13.64
N THR A 151 9.53 -4.56 13.70
CA THR A 151 10.48 -4.28 14.79
C THR A 151 9.82 -4.37 16.15
N HIS A 152 8.66 -3.73 16.33
CA HIS A 152 7.94 -3.75 17.62
C HIS A 152 7.42 -5.13 17.98
N THR A 153 6.91 -5.86 17.00
CA THR A 153 6.42 -7.23 17.19
C THR A 153 7.58 -8.15 17.59
N LYS A 154 8.73 -8.02 16.94
CA LYS A 154 9.94 -8.77 17.27
C LYS A 154 10.41 -8.49 18.70
N THR A 155 10.52 -7.21 19.09
CA THR A 155 10.92 -6.84 20.47
C THR A 155 9.96 -7.39 21.53
N LYS A 156 8.66 -7.51 21.22
CA LYS A 156 7.68 -8.08 22.15
C LYS A 156 7.71 -9.61 22.25
N LEU A 157 8.08 -10.29 21.16
CA LEU A 157 8.12 -11.75 21.09
C LEU A 157 9.47 -12.31 21.56
N GLU A 158 10.54 -11.54 21.38
CA GLU A 158 11.83 -11.85 21.99
C GLU A 158 11.67 -11.76 23.52
N PRO A 159 12.07 -12.81 24.26
CA PRO A 159 12.03 -12.74 25.71
C PRO A 159 12.91 -11.56 26.15
N SER A 160 12.35 -10.64 26.93
CA SER A 160 13.11 -9.55 27.55
C SER A 160 14.37 -10.14 28.20
N PRO A 161 15.56 -9.56 27.97
CA PRO A 161 16.74 -9.95 28.71
C PRO A 161 16.44 -9.82 30.20
N ARG A 162 16.78 -10.88 30.94
CA ARG A 162 16.77 -10.91 32.41
C ARG A 162 17.61 -9.79 32.99
#